data_AF-A0A6I4Z826-F1
#
_entry.id   AF-A0A6I4Z826-F1
#
_cell.length_a   1.000
_cell.length_b   1.000
_cell.length_c   1.000
_cell.angle_alpha   90.00
_cell.angle_beta   90.00
_cell.angle_gamma   90.00
#
_symmetry.space_group_name_H-M   'P 1'
#
loop_
_entity.id
_entity.type
_entity.pdbx_description
1 polymer ?
#
loop_
_entity_poly.entity_id
_entity_poly.type
_entity_poly.pdbx_seq_one_letter_code
_entity_poly.pdbx_strand_id
1 'polypeptide(L)'
;MTLVDDIYDVHHSLIGGTEDVGMLDPPPTLEAAVHDLMQILDWRSVEGMLASGLSSSTGKPHYQFAVKHPAATFYDMLYTDKQVVYLSHPISEIRRLFAAGQRSEAVEFVRNMQSHVSRLCGSATVIEPTAVDEWRFADGSANLSPRWPFGPDERDLLYVPPGPLQPAAVPFAFPAGWNEDERDVLAAGDAVALLQKAIERQINARDHTLVEETDRIACYRPLFNGNASRGVEEELRHFAGLVRLGLRNGQTSVVLMRDEDRKAFAQRTLIERLLPGWRATGLLQGQENNFDKFIQCVKSGDSRSEAAVRGDVDQLRSLLRECELSANPDSVPGGGTLGPTEAARRQTAEGNLALQIQKAVAEFEELAQGGEVMIVEKEQAFYNAFEA
;
A
#
# COMPACT_ATOMS: atom_id res chain seq x y z
N MET A 1 0.38 12.95 23.99
CA MET A 1 0.92 12.01 22.98
C MET A 1 0.41 10.63 23.31
N THR A 2 0.02 9.86 22.30
CA THR A 2 -0.41 8.46 22.42
C THR A 2 0.62 7.60 21.70
N LEU A 3 1.10 6.55 22.36
CA LEU A 3 2.01 5.59 21.75
C LEU A 3 1.19 4.50 21.09
N VAL A 4 1.47 4.22 19.82
CA VAL A 4 0.76 3.21 19.04
C VAL A 4 1.70 2.05 18.78
N ASP A 5 1.22 0.86 19.09
CA ASP A 5 1.91 -0.40 18.81
C ASP A 5 1.05 -1.30 17.92
N ASP A 6 1.59 -2.42 17.49
CA ASP A 6 0.88 -3.43 16.70
C ASP A 6 -0.03 -4.26 17.60
N ILE A 7 -1.30 -4.43 17.22
CA ILE A 7 -2.30 -5.16 18.04
C ILE A 7 -1.86 -6.57 18.45
N TYR A 8 -1.06 -7.26 17.63
CA TYR A 8 -0.61 -8.61 17.93
C TYR A 8 0.49 -8.59 19.00
N ASP A 9 1.37 -7.58 18.97
CA ASP A 9 2.40 -7.41 20.00
C ASP A 9 1.77 -6.98 21.34
N VAL A 10 0.72 -6.15 21.28
CA VAL A 10 -0.09 -5.78 22.46
C VAL A 10 -0.79 -7.00 23.04
N HIS A 11 -1.47 -7.80 22.21
CA HIS A 11 -2.13 -9.03 22.62
C HIS A 11 -1.14 -10.02 23.27
N HIS A 12 0.01 -10.21 22.63
CA HIS A 12 1.08 -11.06 23.14
C HIS A 12 1.62 -10.57 24.49
N SER A 13 1.77 -9.25 24.67
CA SER A 13 2.19 -8.65 25.94
C SER A 13 1.15 -8.81 27.04
N LEU A 14 -0.14 -8.70 26.69
CA LEU A 14 -1.25 -8.84 27.64
C LEU A 14 -1.47 -10.28 28.10
N ILE A 15 -1.10 -11.26 27.28
CA ILE A 15 -1.14 -12.70 27.64
C ILE A 15 0.14 -13.14 28.35
N GLY A 16 1.29 -12.71 27.83
CA GLY A 16 2.61 -13.20 28.22
C GLY A 16 3.36 -12.33 29.22
N GLY A 17 2.74 -11.26 29.72
CA GLY A 17 3.38 -10.31 30.62
C GLY A 17 4.11 -10.99 31.78
N THR A 18 5.24 -10.40 32.20
CA THR A 18 5.83 -10.70 33.51
C THR A 18 4.73 -10.69 34.58
N GLU A 19 4.86 -11.47 35.66
CA GLU A 19 3.82 -11.81 36.66
C GLU A 19 2.90 -10.65 37.16
N ASP A 20 3.25 -9.39 36.91
CA ASP A 20 2.51 -8.17 37.26
C ASP A 20 1.67 -7.51 36.14
N VAL A 21 1.73 -7.96 34.86
CA VAL A 21 1.11 -7.25 33.70
C VAL A 21 0.17 -8.13 32.85
N GLY A 22 0.16 -9.45 33.07
CA GLY A 22 -0.79 -10.34 32.36
C GLY A 22 -2.24 -9.99 32.69
N MET A 23 -2.96 -9.41 31.73
CA MET A 23 -4.37 -9.00 31.88
C MET A 23 -5.35 -9.91 31.13
N LEU A 24 -4.85 -10.73 30.21
CA LEU A 24 -5.65 -11.67 29.42
C LEU A 24 -5.16 -13.09 29.65
N ASP A 25 -6.10 -14.02 29.75
CA ASP A 25 -5.78 -15.44 29.69
C ASP A 25 -5.41 -15.83 28.24
N PRO A 26 -4.50 -16.79 28.01
CA PRO A 26 -4.28 -17.33 26.68
C PRO A 26 -5.60 -17.81 26.05
N PRO A 27 -5.97 -17.33 24.85
CA PRO A 27 -7.29 -17.60 24.29
C PRO A 27 -7.44 -19.09 23.97
N PRO A 28 -8.55 -19.75 24.35
CA PRO A 28 -8.75 -21.17 24.13
C PRO A 28 -9.14 -21.52 22.68
N THR A 29 -9.55 -20.53 21.88
CA THR A 29 -9.97 -20.70 20.48
C THR A 29 -9.55 -19.51 19.61
N LEU A 30 -9.65 -19.67 18.28
CA LEU A 30 -9.42 -18.61 17.31
C LEU A 30 -10.42 -17.45 17.48
N GLU A 31 -11.69 -17.76 17.70
CA GLU A 31 -12.74 -16.76 17.91
C GLU A 31 -12.48 -15.94 19.17
N ALA A 32 -11.96 -16.56 20.23
CA ALA A 32 -11.53 -15.85 21.43
C ALA A 32 -10.34 -14.93 21.15
N ALA A 33 -9.32 -15.40 20.40
CA ALA A 33 -8.21 -14.56 19.98
C ALA A 33 -8.66 -13.37 19.12
N VAL A 34 -9.58 -13.61 18.16
CA VAL A 34 -10.19 -12.55 17.35
C VAL A 34 -10.96 -11.56 18.22
N HIS A 35 -11.74 -12.04 19.18
CA HIS A 35 -12.46 -11.20 20.12
C HIS A 35 -11.50 -10.32 20.95
N ASP A 36 -10.42 -10.89 21.49
CA ASP A 36 -9.40 -10.13 22.22
C ASP A 36 -8.76 -9.04 21.35
N LEU A 37 -8.41 -9.37 20.11
CA LEU A 37 -7.85 -8.41 19.17
C LEU A 37 -8.84 -7.29 18.83
N MET A 38 -10.12 -7.62 18.64
CA MET A 38 -11.19 -6.63 18.47
C MET A 38 -11.33 -5.74 19.71
N GLN A 39 -11.23 -6.30 20.91
CA GLN A 39 -11.28 -5.55 22.15
C GLN A 39 -10.07 -4.61 22.31
N ILE A 40 -8.87 -5.05 21.91
CA ILE A 40 -7.66 -4.22 21.89
C ILE A 40 -7.81 -3.06 20.90
N LEU A 41 -8.36 -3.33 19.71
CA LEU A 41 -8.70 -2.32 18.71
C LEU A 41 -9.68 -1.27 19.28
N ASP A 42 -10.71 -1.70 20.02
CA ASP A 42 -11.67 -0.79 20.66
C ASP A 42 -11.02 0.04 21.77
N TRP A 43 -10.21 -0.58 22.64
CA TRP A 43 -9.47 0.11 23.69
C TRP A 43 -8.59 1.22 23.15
N ARG A 44 -7.86 0.94 22.05
CA ARG A 44 -7.04 1.93 21.38
C ARG A 44 -7.84 3.08 20.80
N SER A 45 -9.00 2.79 20.21
CA SER A 45 -9.89 3.84 19.67
C SER A 45 -10.38 4.76 20.79
N VAL A 46 -10.75 4.19 21.94
CA VAL A 46 -11.17 4.95 23.13
C VAL A 46 -10.00 5.79 23.67
N GLU A 47 -8.80 5.21 23.77
CA GLU A 47 -7.59 5.93 24.19
C GLU A 47 -7.32 7.14 23.29
N GLY A 48 -7.31 6.96 21.97
CA GLY A 48 -7.10 8.03 21.00
C GLY A 48 -8.14 9.14 21.13
N MET A 49 -9.43 8.78 21.27
CA MET A 49 -10.52 9.73 21.48
C MET A 49 -10.36 10.53 22.78
N LEU A 50 -10.05 9.85 23.90
CA LEU A 50 -9.86 10.50 25.20
C LEU A 50 -8.63 11.42 25.19
N ALA A 51 -7.53 10.97 24.57
CA ALA A 51 -6.31 11.76 24.45
C ALA A 51 -6.54 13.02 23.60
N SER A 52 -7.24 12.90 22.47
CA SER A 52 -7.62 14.04 21.62
C SER A 52 -8.55 15.02 22.35
N GLY A 53 -9.54 14.51 23.11
CA GLY A 53 -10.43 15.32 23.94
C GLY A 53 -9.68 16.09 25.03
N LEU A 54 -8.76 15.43 25.72
CA LEU A 54 -7.88 16.08 26.72
C LEU A 54 -7.02 17.16 26.07
N SER A 55 -6.45 16.88 24.91
CA SER A 55 -5.64 17.83 24.14
C SER A 55 -6.44 19.09 23.77
N SER A 56 -7.65 18.89 23.23
CA SER A 56 -8.57 19.96 22.89
C SER A 56 -8.93 20.81 24.12
N SER A 57 -9.20 20.17 25.27
CA SER A 57 -9.54 20.88 26.52
C SER A 57 -8.39 21.69 27.10
N THR A 58 -7.14 21.28 26.84
CA THR A 58 -5.93 21.95 27.35
C THR A 58 -5.32 22.92 26.33
N GLY A 59 -5.85 22.98 25.11
CA GLY A 59 -5.30 23.77 24.01
C GLY A 59 -3.89 23.33 23.60
N LYS A 60 -3.53 22.06 23.85
CA LYS A 60 -2.25 21.48 23.46
C LYS A 60 -2.43 20.59 22.23
N PRO A 61 -1.42 20.43 21.37
CA PRO A 61 -1.46 19.47 20.28
C PRO A 61 -1.41 18.03 20.80
N HIS A 62 -2.18 17.15 20.16
CA HIS A 62 -2.11 15.71 20.36
C HIS A 62 -1.24 15.14 19.24
N TYR A 63 -0.39 14.19 19.58
CA TYR A 63 0.46 13.47 18.64
C TYR A 63 0.29 11.97 18.85
N GLN A 64 0.22 11.21 17.78
CA GLN A 64 0.29 9.77 17.75
C GLN A 64 1.68 9.35 17.28
N PHE A 65 2.31 8.46 18.03
CA PHE A 65 3.65 8.00 17.71
C PHE A 65 3.72 6.48 17.67
N ALA A 66 4.06 5.94 16.50
CA ALA A 66 4.33 4.52 16.34
C ALA A 66 5.63 4.13 17.06
N VAL A 67 5.56 3.23 18.04
CA VAL A 67 6.73 2.86 18.88
C VAL A 67 7.87 2.20 18.10
N LYS A 68 7.61 1.77 16.87
CA LYS A 68 8.56 1.13 15.95
C LYS A 68 9.32 2.12 15.06
N HIS A 69 9.06 3.42 15.20
CA HIS A 69 9.99 4.42 14.69
C HIS A 69 11.26 4.47 15.55
N PRO A 70 12.38 4.93 14.97
CA PRO A 70 13.57 5.30 15.74
C PRO A 70 13.25 6.29 16.87
N ALA A 71 13.91 6.14 18.00
CA ALA A 71 13.83 7.02 19.16
C ALA A 71 14.34 8.42 18.81
N ALA A 72 15.26 8.52 17.84
CA ALA A 72 15.63 9.78 17.22
C ALA A 72 14.42 10.50 16.59
N THR A 73 13.52 9.79 15.89
CA THR A 73 12.29 10.38 15.33
C THR A 73 11.40 10.93 16.44
N PHE A 74 11.25 10.19 17.55
CA PHE A 74 10.50 10.66 18.72
C PHE A 74 11.10 11.92 19.33
N TYR A 75 12.43 11.94 19.50
CA TYR A 75 13.15 13.09 20.02
C TYR A 75 12.98 14.31 19.11
N ASP A 76 13.19 14.13 17.81
CA ASP A 76 13.10 15.20 16.82
C ASP A 76 11.69 15.80 16.77
N MET A 77 10.64 14.98 16.86
CA MET A 77 9.24 15.42 16.86
C MET A 77 8.89 16.31 18.07
N LEU A 78 9.53 16.10 19.23
CA LEU A 78 9.18 16.79 20.48
C LEU A 78 10.11 17.94 20.83
N TYR A 79 11.37 17.86 20.43
CA TYR A 79 12.44 18.69 20.97
C TYR A 79 13.26 19.42 19.90
N THR A 80 12.93 19.26 18.62
CA THR A 80 13.62 19.97 17.54
C THR A 80 12.63 20.75 16.67
N ASP A 81 13.16 21.68 15.89
CA ASP A 81 12.40 22.46 14.91
C ASP A 81 12.42 21.81 13.51
N LYS A 82 12.80 20.53 13.41
CA LYS A 82 12.77 19.80 12.15
C LYS A 82 11.33 19.70 11.65
N GLN A 83 11.14 19.88 10.34
CA GLN A 83 9.84 19.62 9.72
C GLN A 83 9.49 18.14 9.83
N VAL A 84 8.22 17.85 10.13
CA VAL A 84 7.69 16.50 10.16
C VAL A 84 7.20 16.13 8.77
N VAL A 85 7.75 15.06 8.21
CA VAL A 85 7.46 14.58 6.86
C VAL A 85 6.87 13.18 6.93
N TYR A 86 5.69 13.01 6.34
CA TYR A 86 5.09 11.70 6.14
C TYR A 86 5.64 11.07 4.87
N LEU A 87 6.37 9.96 4.97
CA LEU A 87 6.92 9.23 3.81
C LEU A 87 5.99 8.10 3.37
N SER A 88 5.07 8.45 2.47
CA SER A 88 4.14 7.54 1.83
C SER A 88 4.84 6.65 0.79
N HIS A 89 4.51 5.34 0.75
CA HIS A 89 5.09 4.38 -0.19
C HIS A 89 4.20 3.14 -0.44
N PRO A 90 4.35 2.42 -1.57
CA PRO A 90 3.46 1.34 -2.02
C PRO A 90 3.61 0.00 -1.26
N ILE A 91 3.23 -0.07 0.02
CA ILE A 91 3.36 -1.28 0.87
C ILE A 91 2.68 -2.51 0.25
N SER A 92 1.43 -2.37 -0.22
CA SER A 92 0.66 -3.49 -0.79
C SER A 92 1.34 -4.11 -1.99
N GLU A 93 2.06 -3.35 -2.79
CA GLU A 93 2.74 -3.86 -3.97
C GLU A 93 3.96 -4.70 -3.59
N ILE A 94 4.70 -4.29 -2.56
CA ILE A 94 5.83 -5.08 -2.04
C ILE A 94 5.36 -6.40 -1.46
N ARG A 95 4.18 -6.42 -0.84
CA ARG A 95 3.54 -7.67 -0.40
C ARG A 95 3.16 -8.58 -1.56
N ARG A 96 2.63 -8.02 -2.66
CA ARG A 96 2.35 -8.78 -3.88
C ARG A 96 3.62 -9.40 -4.45
N LEU A 97 4.74 -8.67 -4.47
CA LEU A 97 6.03 -9.23 -4.89
C LEU A 97 6.46 -10.41 -4.01
N PHE A 98 6.32 -10.30 -2.68
CA PHE A 98 6.62 -11.40 -1.76
C PHE A 98 5.71 -12.62 -2.02
N ALA A 99 4.41 -12.40 -2.20
CA ALA A 99 3.44 -13.44 -2.51
C ALA A 99 3.70 -14.12 -3.87
N ALA A 100 4.14 -13.34 -4.87
CA ALA A 100 4.53 -13.83 -6.20
C ALA A 100 5.91 -14.53 -6.22
N GLY A 101 6.60 -14.61 -5.08
CA GLY A 101 7.94 -15.21 -5.00
C GLY A 101 9.08 -14.32 -5.51
N GLN A 102 8.81 -13.06 -5.86
CA GLN A 102 9.77 -12.07 -6.36
C GLN A 102 10.55 -11.40 -5.20
N ARG A 103 11.14 -12.23 -4.33
CA ARG A 103 11.78 -11.77 -3.07
C ARG A 103 12.94 -10.80 -3.29
N SER A 104 13.75 -10.99 -4.32
CA SER A 104 14.92 -10.14 -4.59
C SER A 104 14.51 -8.69 -4.87
N GLU A 105 13.46 -8.51 -5.66
CA GLU A 105 12.93 -7.21 -6.03
C GLU A 105 12.26 -6.51 -4.84
N ALA A 106 11.47 -7.26 -4.05
CA ALA A 106 10.88 -6.75 -2.82
C ALA A 106 11.95 -6.26 -1.83
N VAL A 107 13.01 -7.05 -1.61
CA VAL A 107 14.12 -6.69 -0.72
C VAL A 107 14.91 -5.50 -1.26
N GLU A 108 15.11 -5.40 -2.56
CA GLU A 108 15.75 -4.25 -3.18
C GLU A 108 14.94 -2.97 -3.00
N PHE A 109 13.61 -3.03 -3.18
CA PHE A 109 12.73 -1.91 -2.91
C PHE A 109 12.84 -1.44 -1.46
N VAL A 110 12.73 -2.36 -0.51
CA VAL A 110 12.83 -2.06 0.92
C VAL A 110 14.16 -1.40 1.25
N ARG A 111 15.27 -1.93 0.73
CA ARG A 111 16.62 -1.37 0.94
C ARG A 111 16.71 0.04 0.39
N ASN A 112 16.19 0.29 -0.81
CA ASN A 112 16.19 1.61 -1.42
C ASN A 112 15.34 2.58 -0.58
N MET A 113 14.14 2.17 -0.16
CA MET A 113 13.25 2.95 0.71
C MET A 113 13.96 3.32 2.02
N GLN A 114 14.60 2.37 2.72
CA GLN A 114 15.37 2.64 3.94
C GLN A 114 16.52 3.64 3.72
N SER A 115 17.16 3.61 2.54
CA SER A 115 18.15 4.62 2.16
C SER A 115 17.51 6.01 2.00
N HIS A 116 16.31 6.09 1.41
CA HIS A 116 15.55 7.34 1.32
C HIS A 116 15.17 7.89 2.71
N VAL A 117 14.68 7.04 3.62
CA VAL A 117 14.40 7.42 5.00
C VAL A 117 15.65 7.97 5.68
N SER A 118 16.75 7.22 5.63
CA SER A 118 18.02 7.60 6.26
C SER A 118 18.50 8.98 5.77
N ARG A 119 18.33 9.27 4.48
CA ARG A 119 18.73 10.55 3.90
C ARG A 119 17.79 11.69 4.30
N LEU A 120 16.47 11.46 4.31
CA LEU A 120 15.49 12.45 4.76
C LEU A 120 15.63 12.78 6.24
N CYS A 121 15.94 11.80 7.09
CA CYS A 121 16.17 12.01 8.53
C CYS A 121 17.30 13.03 8.84
N GLY A 122 18.20 13.27 7.86
CA GLY A 122 19.26 14.28 7.96
C GLY A 122 18.74 15.71 8.03
N SER A 123 17.57 16.00 7.46
CA SER A 123 16.99 17.35 7.38
C SER A 123 15.57 17.45 7.94
N ALA A 124 14.87 16.33 8.11
CA ALA A 124 13.48 16.26 8.56
C ALA A 124 13.26 15.15 9.59
N THR A 125 12.14 15.22 10.30
CA THR A 125 11.60 14.13 11.12
C THR A 125 10.70 13.27 10.25
N VAL A 126 11.07 12.01 10.01
CA VAL A 126 10.33 11.15 9.07
C VAL A 126 9.40 10.20 9.81
N ILE A 127 8.12 10.21 9.43
CA ILE A 127 7.09 9.26 9.86
C ILE A 127 6.75 8.37 8.67
N GLU A 128 6.51 7.08 8.92
CA GLU A 128 6.26 6.06 7.90
C GLU A 128 5.05 5.20 8.29
N PRO A 129 4.14 4.87 7.34
CA PRO A 129 3.00 3.99 7.62
C PRO A 129 3.41 2.60 8.10
N THR A 130 4.58 2.12 7.69
CA THR A 130 5.08 0.78 7.99
C THR A 130 5.45 0.55 9.46
N ALA A 131 5.64 1.63 10.24
CA ALA A 131 5.91 1.51 11.66
C ALA A 131 4.70 0.97 12.45
N VAL A 132 3.50 0.99 11.86
CA VAL A 132 2.25 0.52 12.47
C VAL A 132 1.53 -0.48 11.57
N ASP A 133 2.29 -1.26 10.81
CA ASP A 133 1.75 -2.17 9.81
C ASP A 133 1.11 -3.44 10.42
N GLU A 134 -0.21 -3.39 10.61
CA GLU A 134 -1.03 -4.43 11.25
C GLU A 134 -1.77 -5.33 10.24
N TRP A 135 -1.89 -4.92 8.99
CA TRP A 135 -2.54 -5.72 7.95
C TRP A 135 -1.62 -6.84 7.48
N ARG A 136 -1.38 -7.85 8.31
CA ARG A 136 -0.41 -8.90 8.01
C ARG A 136 -1.03 -10.19 7.49
N PHE A 137 -2.35 -10.30 7.32
CA PHE A 137 -2.95 -11.56 6.87
C PHE A 137 -2.51 -11.96 5.45
N ALA A 138 -2.11 -13.23 5.29
CA ALA A 138 -1.99 -13.86 3.99
C ALA A 138 -3.38 -14.23 3.46
N ASP A 139 -3.61 -14.06 2.15
CA ASP A 139 -4.92 -14.14 1.47
C ASP A 139 -5.92 -15.13 2.08
N GLY A 140 -6.95 -14.60 2.77
CA GLY A 140 -8.07 -15.37 3.32
C GLY A 140 -7.71 -16.30 4.49
N SER A 141 -6.46 -16.30 4.94
CA SER A 141 -5.98 -17.13 6.05
C SER A 141 -5.81 -16.30 7.33
N ALA A 142 -5.72 -16.99 8.46
CA ALA A 142 -5.32 -16.38 9.72
C ALA A 142 -3.78 -16.27 9.86
N ASN A 143 -3.02 -16.68 8.85
CA ASN A 143 -1.56 -16.61 8.87
C ASN A 143 -1.09 -15.17 8.72
N LEU A 144 -0.22 -14.74 9.64
CA LEU A 144 0.45 -13.45 9.54
C LEU A 144 1.71 -13.58 8.66
N SER A 145 1.74 -12.80 7.59
CA SER A 145 2.92 -12.50 6.79
C SER A 145 4.02 -11.83 7.64
N PRO A 146 5.29 -11.95 7.21
CA PRO A 146 6.39 -11.26 7.87
C PRO A 146 6.13 -9.75 7.98
N ARG A 147 6.57 -9.16 9.10
CA ARG A 147 6.50 -7.73 9.31
C ARG A 147 7.40 -6.99 8.31
N TRP A 148 7.02 -5.75 7.98
CA TRP A 148 7.96 -4.81 7.39
C TRP A 148 9.22 -4.72 8.27
N PRO A 149 10.44 -4.84 7.70
CA PRO A 149 11.64 -4.86 8.51
C PRO A 149 11.85 -3.51 9.19
N PHE A 150 12.25 -3.57 10.47
CA PHE A 150 12.64 -2.39 11.22
C PHE A 150 13.94 -1.77 10.66
N GLY A 151 14.25 -0.57 11.14
CA GLY A 151 15.57 0.01 10.95
C GLY A 151 16.69 -0.93 11.44
N PRO A 152 17.94 -0.67 11.05
CA PRO A 152 19.05 -1.59 11.26
C PRO A 152 19.45 -1.81 12.73
N ASP A 153 19.01 -0.97 13.67
CA ASP A 153 19.31 -1.10 15.10
C ASP A 153 18.04 -1.10 15.95
N GLU A 154 17.64 -2.27 16.44
CA GLU A 154 16.48 -2.44 17.33
C GLU A 154 16.64 -1.68 18.66
N ARG A 155 17.88 -1.38 19.09
CA ARG A 155 18.14 -0.62 20.32
C ARG A 155 17.78 0.86 20.17
N ASP A 156 17.58 1.32 18.95
CA ASP A 156 17.13 2.66 18.64
C ASP A 156 15.60 2.74 18.61
N LEU A 157 14.85 1.69 18.95
CA LEU A 157 13.38 1.75 18.97
C LEU A 157 12.84 2.09 20.36
N LEU A 158 11.68 2.73 20.42
CA LEU A 158 10.86 2.81 21.66
C LEU A 158 10.04 1.53 21.89
N TYR A 159 10.28 0.52 21.08
CA TYR A 159 9.61 -0.76 21.06
C TYR A 159 10.52 -1.83 21.66
N VAL A 160 9.97 -2.60 22.60
CA VAL A 160 10.60 -3.82 23.09
C VAL A 160 9.76 -4.98 22.58
N PRO A 161 10.31 -5.88 21.76
CA PRO A 161 9.56 -7.02 21.29
C PRO A 161 9.10 -7.85 22.49
N PRO A 162 7.85 -8.34 22.47
CA PRO A 162 7.35 -9.06 23.62
C PRO A 162 8.12 -10.38 23.76
N GLY A 163 8.44 -10.74 25.01
CA GLY A 163 9.26 -11.92 25.31
C GLY A 163 8.62 -13.22 24.82
N PRO A 164 9.40 -14.31 24.67
CA PRO A 164 8.86 -15.58 24.22
C PRO A 164 7.75 -16.07 25.17
N LEU A 165 6.63 -16.53 24.61
CA LEU A 165 5.60 -17.17 25.43
C LEU A 165 6.17 -18.39 26.12
N GLN A 166 5.74 -18.61 27.37
CA GLN A 166 6.11 -19.84 28.05
C GLN A 166 5.57 -21.05 27.27
N PRO A 167 6.35 -22.16 27.14
CA PRO A 167 5.97 -23.31 26.32
C PRO A 167 4.62 -23.96 26.69
N ALA A 168 4.16 -23.78 27.93
CA ALA A 168 2.87 -24.29 28.41
C ALA A 168 1.66 -23.41 27.99
N ALA A 169 1.91 -22.23 27.43
CA ALA A 169 0.89 -21.22 27.11
C ALA A 169 0.44 -21.23 25.63
N VAL A 170 0.84 -22.20 24.81
CA VAL A 170 0.53 -22.15 23.36
C VAL A 170 -0.09 -23.45 22.86
N PRO A 171 -1.34 -23.36 22.37
CA PRO A 171 -1.50 -23.48 20.93
C PRO A 171 -2.00 -22.21 20.22
N PHE A 172 -2.25 -21.09 20.92
CA PHE A 172 -3.10 -20.01 20.37
C PHE A 172 -2.64 -18.57 20.58
N ALA A 173 -1.34 -18.32 20.60
CA ALA A 173 -0.89 -17.03 20.08
C ALA A 173 -0.82 -17.16 18.55
N PHE A 174 -0.93 -16.08 17.80
CA PHE A 174 -0.53 -16.08 16.39
C PHE A 174 0.95 -15.69 16.27
N PRO A 175 1.94 -16.59 16.49
CA PRO A 175 3.29 -16.35 16.01
C PRO A 175 3.36 -16.59 14.49
N ALA A 176 4.37 -16.00 13.85
CA ALA A 176 4.69 -16.30 12.46
C ALA A 176 4.86 -17.82 12.27
N GLY A 177 4.04 -18.43 11.41
CA GLY A 177 4.06 -19.86 11.11
C GLY A 177 2.96 -20.70 11.76
N TRP A 178 1.72 -20.20 11.83
CA TRP A 178 0.57 -21.05 12.20
C TRP A 178 0.45 -22.20 11.18
N ASN A 179 0.40 -23.43 11.71
CA ASN A 179 0.36 -24.65 10.93
C ASN A 179 -1.11 -25.08 10.80
N GLU A 180 -1.60 -25.22 9.57
CA GLU A 180 -2.99 -25.50 9.20
C GLU A 180 -3.52 -26.87 9.65
N ASP A 181 -2.69 -27.67 10.31
CA ASP A 181 -3.06 -29.01 10.74
C ASP A 181 -3.93 -28.94 12.01
N GLU A 182 -5.26 -28.91 11.79
CA GLU A 182 -6.27 -29.79 12.43
C GLU A 182 -7.61 -29.12 12.78
N ARG A 183 -7.93 -27.88 12.34
CA ARG A 183 -9.27 -27.29 12.59
C ARG A 183 -9.87 -26.52 11.42
N ASP A 184 -11.18 -26.67 11.25
CA ASP A 184 -12.03 -26.12 10.18
C ASP A 184 -11.78 -24.63 9.90
N VAL A 185 -10.90 -24.35 8.94
CA VAL A 185 -10.60 -23.03 8.36
C VAL A 185 -11.88 -22.32 7.86
N LEU A 186 -12.93 -23.10 7.56
CA LEU A 186 -14.21 -22.61 7.07
C LEU A 186 -15.09 -21.97 8.16
N ALA A 187 -14.96 -22.35 9.43
CA ALA A 187 -15.86 -21.87 10.50
C ALA A 187 -15.46 -20.49 11.07
N ALA A 188 -14.16 -20.16 11.05
CA ALA A 188 -13.64 -18.89 11.57
C ALA A 188 -13.51 -17.78 10.50
N GLY A 189 -13.83 -18.09 9.24
CA GLY A 189 -13.66 -17.17 8.11
C GLY A 189 -14.37 -15.82 8.29
N ASP A 190 -15.59 -15.83 8.84
CA ASP A 190 -16.36 -14.61 9.07
C ASP A 190 -15.76 -13.74 10.18
N ALA A 191 -15.27 -14.36 11.26
CA ALA A 191 -14.65 -13.65 12.38
C ALA A 191 -13.30 -13.02 11.97
N VAL A 192 -12.47 -13.77 11.25
CA VAL A 192 -11.21 -13.27 10.70
C VAL A 192 -11.45 -12.17 9.67
N ALA A 193 -12.45 -12.32 8.79
CA ALA A 193 -12.83 -11.28 7.83
C ALA A 193 -13.36 -10.01 8.50
N LEU A 194 -14.07 -10.14 9.62
CA LEU A 194 -14.52 -9.01 10.42
C LEU A 194 -13.31 -8.29 11.07
N LEU A 195 -12.40 -9.04 11.67
CA LEU A 195 -11.16 -8.50 12.25
C LEU A 195 -10.32 -7.78 11.20
N GLN A 196 -10.12 -8.40 10.04
CA GLN A 196 -9.45 -7.78 8.89
C GLN A 196 -10.09 -6.43 8.58
N LYS A 197 -11.40 -6.37 8.32
CA LYS A 197 -12.10 -5.11 8.03
C LYS A 197 -11.96 -4.07 9.16
N ALA A 198 -11.92 -4.49 10.41
CA ALA A 198 -11.71 -3.59 11.55
C ALA A 198 -10.28 -3.01 11.53
N ILE A 199 -9.28 -3.84 11.29
CA ILE A 199 -7.87 -3.44 11.14
C ILE A 199 -7.70 -2.47 9.97
N GLU A 200 -8.25 -2.78 8.80
CA GLU A 200 -8.17 -1.89 7.61
C GLU A 200 -8.73 -0.50 7.93
N ARG A 201 -9.88 -0.42 8.61
CA ARG A 201 -10.47 0.87 9.01
C ARG A 201 -9.59 1.63 9.99
N GLN A 202 -8.99 0.95 10.97
CA GLN A 202 -8.12 1.60 11.94
C GLN A 202 -6.79 2.05 11.34
N ILE A 203 -6.20 1.25 10.44
CA ILE A 203 -5.01 1.63 9.68
C ILE A 203 -5.30 2.93 8.92
N ASN A 204 -6.37 2.96 8.11
CA ASN A 204 -6.70 4.14 7.32
C ASN A 204 -6.93 5.39 8.19
N ALA A 205 -7.67 5.25 9.31
CA ALA A 205 -7.92 6.37 10.21
C ALA A 205 -6.65 6.89 10.88
N ARG A 206 -5.72 5.97 11.23
CA ARG A 206 -4.45 6.31 11.86
C ARG A 206 -3.49 6.92 10.86
N ASP A 207 -3.36 6.38 9.65
CA ASP A 207 -2.51 6.93 8.61
C ASP A 207 -2.96 8.36 8.26
N HIS A 208 -4.28 8.61 8.19
CA HIS A 208 -4.83 9.96 8.09
C HIS A 208 -4.45 10.85 9.28
N THR A 209 -4.45 10.31 10.51
CA THR A 209 -4.04 11.08 11.69
C THR A 209 -2.55 11.41 11.64
N LEU A 210 -1.69 10.47 11.22
CA LEU A 210 -0.27 10.71 11.04
C LEU A 210 -0.02 11.77 9.96
N VAL A 211 -0.71 11.71 8.82
CA VAL A 211 -0.70 12.75 7.78
C VAL A 211 -1.19 14.10 8.32
N GLU A 212 -2.22 14.08 9.17
CA GLU A 212 -2.70 15.27 9.85
C GLU A 212 -1.71 15.84 10.84
N GLU A 213 -0.71 15.10 11.31
CA GLU A 213 0.33 15.57 12.24
C GLU A 213 1.57 16.11 11.52
N THR A 214 1.68 15.92 10.20
CA THR A 214 2.88 16.31 9.43
C THR A 214 2.79 17.69 8.79
N ASP A 215 3.95 18.28 8.51
CA ASP A 215 4.08 19.54 7.78
C ASP A 215 4.01 19.30 6.26
N ARG A 216 4.58 18.18 5.81
CA ARG A 216 4.63 17.78 4.40
C ARG A 216 4.37 16.30 4.22
N ILE A 217 3.95 15.95 3.01
CA ILE A 217 3.93 14.58 2.52
C ILE A 217 4.98 14.40 1.43
N ALA A 218 5.76 13.34 1.58
CA ALA A 218 6.73 12.85 0.61
C ALA A 218 6.24 11.50 0.09
N CYS A 219 6.12 11.33 -1.22
CA CYS A 219 5.67 10.08 -1.81
C CYS A 219 6.82 9.42 -2.57
N TYR A 220 7.21 8.23 -2.11
CA TYR A 220 8.20 7.41 -2.76
C TYR A 220 7.53 6.43 -3.73
N ARG A 221 7.67 6.69 -5.03
CA ARG A 221 7.20 5.82 -6.13
C ARG A 221 5.73 5.39 -5.94
N PRO A 222 4.77 6.34 -5.98
CA PRO A 222 3.34 6.02 -5.84
C PRO A 222 2.84 5.07 -6.94
N LEU A 223 3.53 5.08 -8.08
CA LEU A 223 3.44 4.08 -9.14
C LEU A 223 4.69 3.21 -9.02
N PHE A 224 4.51 1.89 -8.88
CA PHE A 224 5.61 0.94 -8.84
C PHE A 224 5.33 -0.22 -9.79
N ASN A 225 6.22 -0.45 -10.75
CA ASN A 225 6.07 -1.48 -11.80
C ASN A 225 4.72 -1.39 -12.53
N GLY A 226 4.25 -0.16 -12.72
CA GLY A 226 2.98 0.12 -13.37
C GLY A 226 1.73 -0.15 -12.52
N ASN A 227 1.87 -0.45 -11.23
CA ASN A 227 0.75 -0.50 -10.29
C ASN A 227 0.65 0.82 -9.53
N ALA A 228 -0.56 1.41 -9.48
CA ALA A 228 -0.83 2.52 -8.57
C ALA A 228 -1.11 2.00 -7.16
N SER A 229 -0.49 2.64 -6.16
CA SER A 229 -0.82 2.38 -4.76
C SER A 229 -2.03 3.18 -4.32
N ARG A 230 -3.12 2.47 -4.04
CA ARG A 230 -4.35 3.07 -3.52
C ARG A 230 -4.14 3.76 -2.17
N GLY A 231 -3.33 3.18 -1.27
CA GLY A 231 -3.03 3.80 0.02
C GLY A 231 -2.32 5.14 -0.14
N VAL A 232 -1.31 5.19 -1.02
CA VAL A 232 -0.58 6.43 -1.32
C VAL A 232 -1.49 7.49 -1.94
N GLU A 233 -2.40 7.07 -2.82
CA GLU A 233 -3.41 7.96 -3.43
C GLU A 233 -4.38 8.54 -2.38
N GLU A 234 -4.86 7.70 -1.46
CA GLU A 234 -5.76 8.12 -0.38
C GLU A 234 -5.08 9.11 0.57
N GLU A 235 -3.83 8.86 0.95
CA GLU A 235 -3.01 9.75 1.78
C GLU A 235 -2.75 11.11 1.11
N LEU A 236 -2.37 11.12 -0.18
CA LEU A 236 -2.18 12.34 -0.97
C LEU A 236 -3.48 13.16 -1.07
N ARG A 237 -4.60 12.49 -1.35
CA ARG A 237 -5.92 13.12 -1.44
C ARG A 237 -6.33 13.73 -0.10
N HIS A 238 -6.09 13.03 1.00
CA HIS A 238 -6.36 13.53 2.35
C HIS A 238 -5.55 14.79 2.63
N PHE A 239 -4.22 14.75 2.42
CA PHE A 239 -3.34 15.90 2.61
C PHE A 239 -3.75 17.11 1.77
N ALA A 240 -4.02 16.91 0.47
CA ALA A 240 -4.50 17.97 -0.42
C ALA A 240 -5.84 18.56 0.06
N GLY A 241 -6.72 17.71 0.62
CA GLY A 241 -7.95 18.14 1.28
C GLY A 241 -7.71 19.10 2.45
N LEU A 242 -6.76 18.77 3.33
CA LEU A 242 -6.38 19.61 4.47
C LEU A 242 -5.84 20.98 4.02
N VAL A 243 -4.98 20.99 3.01
CA VAL A 243 -4.43 22.23 2.42
C VAL A 243 -5.55 23.08 1.82
N ARG A 244 -6.43 22.48 1.00
CA ARG A 244 -7.55 23.18 0.35
C ARG A 244 -8.52 23.80 1.36
N LEU A 245 -8.72 23.15 2.50
CA LEU A 245 -9.58 23.66 3.58
C LEU A 245 -8.89 24.69 4.47
N GLY A 246 -7.60 24.99 4.24
CA GLY A 246 -6.81 25.91 5.07
C GLY A 246 -6.50 25.35 6.46
N LEU A 247 -6.64 24.04 6.66
CA LEU A 247 -6.30 23.34 7.90
C LEU A 247 -4.79 23.05 8.00
N ARG A 248 -4.09 23.12 6.86
CA ARG A 248 -2.64 22.99 6.76
C ARG A 248 -2.08 24.15 5.95
N ASN A 249 -0.90 24.62 6.34
CA ASN A 249 -0.16 25.59 5.54
C ASN A 249 0.21 24.92 4.20
N GLY A 250 0.04 25.64 3.09
CA GLY A 250 0.14 25.11 1.72
C GLY A 250 1.55 24.71 1.28
N GLN A 251 2.27 23.96 2.10
CA GLN A 251 3.55 23.38 1.73
C GLN A 251 3.34 22.28 0.69
N THR A 252 4.20 22.31 -0.32
CA THR A 252 4.13 21.47 -1.50
C THR A 252 4.36 19.99 -1.14
N SER A 253 3.49 19.09 -1.59
CA SER A 253 3.77 17.64 -1.52
C SER A 253 4.87 17.30 -2.52
N VAL A 254 5.81 16.42 -2.18
CA VAL A 254 6.91 16.05 -3.09
C VAL A 254 6.75 14.59 -3.50
N VAL A 255 6.64 14.33 -4.80
CA VAL A 255 6.41 12.99 -5.35
C VAL A 255 7.60 12.58 -6.20
N LEU A 256 8.33 11.55 -5.76
CA LEU A 256 9.33 10.90 -6.59
C LEU A 256 8.63 9.87 -7.49
N MET A 257 8.49 10.19 -8.77
CA MET A 257 7.92 9.31 -9.78
C MET A 257 8.95 9.05 -10.87
N ARG A 258 9.37 7.80 -11.01
CA ARG A 258 10.32 7.41 -12.06
C ARG A 258 9.60 7.31 -13.41
N ASP A 259 10.32 7.66 -14.47
CA ASP A 259 9.82 7.56 -15.84
C ASP A 259 9.43 6.14 -16.22
N GLU A 260 10.17 5.14 -15.74
CA GLU A 260 9.86 3.73 -16.01
C GLU A 260 8.50 3.33 -15.41
N ASP A 261 8.23 3.75 -14.16
CA ASP A 261 6.96 3.44 -13.49
C ASP A 261 5.78 4.11 -14.17
N ARG A 262 5.94 5.37 -14.60
CA ARG A 262 4.91 6.12 -15.31
C ARG A 262 4.57 5.47 -16.65
N LYS A 263 5.59 5.03 -17.41
CA LYS A 263 5.40 4.31 -18.68
C LYS A 263 4.70 2.97 -18.46
N ALA A 264 5.18 2.18 -17.49
CA ALA A 264 4.57 0.90 -17.14
C ALA A 264 3.11 1.07 -16.69
N PHE A 265 2.79 2.11 -15.92
CA PHE A 265 1.43 2.39 -15.45
C PHE A 265 0.48 2.72 -16.60
N ALA A 266 0.93 3.55 -17.54
CA ALA A 266 0.15 3.86 -18.73
C ALA A 266 -0.14 2.59 -19.57
N GLN A 267 0.86 1.72 -19.72
CA GLN A 267 0.70 0.43 -20.42
C GLN A 267 -0.25 -0.52 -19.69
N ARG A 268 -0.12 -0.66 -18.36
CA ARG A 268 -0.98 -1.54 -17.57
C ARG A 268 -2.43 -1.07 -17.55
N THR A 269 -2.64 0.22 -17.30
CA THR A 269 -3.97 0.84 -17.32
C THR A 269 -4.64 0.66 -18.69
N LEU A 270 -3.85 0.77 -19.75
CA LEU A 270 -4.31 0.52 -21.11
C LEU A 270 -4.81 -0.93 -21.27
N ILE A 271 -4.00 -1.91 -20.85
CA ILE A 271 -4.37 -3.33 -20.90
C ILE A 271 -5.64 -3.58 -20.09
N GLU A 272 -5.72 -3.11 -18.84
CA GLU A 272 -6.85 -3.33 -17.94
C GLU A 272 -8.17 -2.74 -18.46
N ARG A 273 -8.12 -1.58 -19.14
CA ARG A 273 -9.31 -0.98 -19.76
C ARG A 273 -9.75 -1.72 -21.03
N LEU A 274 -8.80 -2.30 -21.75
CA LEU A 274 -9.06 -3.00 -23.02
C LEU A 274 -9.53 -4.45 -22.81
N LEU A 275 -8.98 -5.13 -21.81
CA LEU A 275 -9.20 -6.55 -21.55
C LEU A 275 -10.70 -6.93 -21.49
N PRO A 276 -11.57 -6.20 -20.77
CA PRO A 276 -12.99 -6.55 -20.68
C PRO A 276 -13.71 -6.48 -22.02
N GLY A 277 -13.44 -5.44 -22.81
CA GLY A 277 -14.00 -5.29 -24.15
C GLY A 277 -13.54 -6.40 -25.09
N TRP A 278 -12.28 -6.82 -25.00
CA TRP A 278 -11.73 -7.89 -25.83
C TRP A 278 -12.19 -9.29 -25.42
N ARG A 279 -12.37 -9.54 -24.13
CA ARG A 279 -13.03 -10.76 -23.64
C ARG A 279 -14.46 -10.83 -24.15
N ALA A 280 -15.19 -9.72 -24.13
CA ALA A 280 -16.56 -9.64 -24.60
C ALA A 280 -16.70 -9.85 -26.13
N THR A 281 -15.68 -9.53 -26.92
CA THR A 281 -15.69 -9.72 -28.38
C THR A 281 -15.09 -11.04 -28.85
N GLY A 282 -14.57 -11.88 -27.94
CA GLY A 282 -13.91 -13.14 -28.29
C GLY A 282 -12.54 -12.96 -28.97
N LEU A 283 -12.00 -11.74 -29.04
CA LEU A 283 -10.70 -11.45 -29.67
C LEU A 283 -9.52 -12.11 -28.94
N LEU A 284 -9.69 -12.44 -27.65
CA LEU A 284 -8.71 -13.17 -26.83
C LEU A 284 -8.92 -14.69 -26.85
N GLN A 285 -9.97 -15.18 -27.51
CA GLN A 285 -10.23 -16.63 -27.63
C GLN A 285 -9.54 -17.19 -28.88
N GLY A 286 -8.21 -17.34 -28.79
CA GLY A 286 -7.47 -18.28 -29.61
C GLY A 286 -6.71 -17.71 -30.82
N GLN A 287 -5.43 -18.13 -30.88
CA GLN A 287 -4.40 -18.01 -31.92
C GLN A 287 -3.52 -16.74 -31.92
N GLU A 288 -2.20 -17.00 -31.93
CA GLU A 288 -1.07 -16.05 -31.96
C GLU A 288 -1.20 -14.98 -33.07
N ASN A 289 -1.85 -15.32 -34.18
CA ASN A 289 -2.16 -14.40 -35.29
C ASN A 289 -3.10 -13.25 -34.91
N ASN A 290 -3.93 -13.39 -33.87
CA ASN A 290 -4.78 -12.30 -33.37
C ASN A 290 -3.97 -11.30 -32.52
N PHE A 291 -2.89 -11.78 -31.90
CA PHE A 291 -1.96 -10.96 -31.13
C PHE A 291 -1.11 -10.06 -32.03
N ASP A 292 -0.59 -10.59 -33.14
CA ASP A 292 0.19 -9.78 -34.09
C ASP A 292 -0.66 -8.72 -34.79
N LYS A 293 -1.93 -9.04 -35.10
CA LYS A 293 -2.91 -8.05 -35.58
C LYS A 293 -3.19 -6.96 -34.55
N PHE A 294 -3.14 -7.28 -33.26
CA PHE A 294 -3.29 -6.31 -32.18
C PHE A 294 -2.07 -5.38 -32.10
N ILE A 295 -0.85 -5.93 -32.09
CA ILE A 295 0.39 -5.13 -32.13
C ILE A 295 0.41 -4.22 -33.37
N GLN A 296 -0.07 -4.71 -34.52
CA GLN A 296 -0.21 -3.88 -35.72
C GLN A 296 -1.18 -2.71 -35.54
N CYS A 297 -2.30 -2.91 -34.85
CA CYS A 297 -3.29 -1.85 -34.64
C CYS A 297 -2.85 -0.81 -33.61
N VAL A 298 -2.17 -1.23 -32.54
CA VAL A 298 -1.60 -0.26 -31.59
C VAL A 298 -0.47 0.54 -32.25
N LYS A 299 0.32 -0.10 -33.12
CA LYS A 299 1.34 0.58 -33.94
C LYS A 299 0.73 1.56 -34.96
N SER A 300 -0.48 1.32 -35.47
CA SER A 300 -1.12 2.19 -36.46
C SER A 300 -1.97 3.33 -35.87
N GLY A 301 -2.17 3.36 -34.54
CA GLY A 301 -3.15 4.24 -33.89
C GLY A 301 -2.69 5.66 -33.56
N ASP A 302 -1.39 5.91 -33.35
CA ASP A 302 -0.74 7.23 -33.17
C ASP A 302 0.76 6.97 -32.89
N SER A 303 1.63 7.89 -33.31
CA SER A 303 3.07 7.93 -33.06
C SER A 303 3.48 7.73 -31.57
N ARG A 304 2.64 8.15 -30.62
CA ARG A 304 2.89 7.96 -29.17
C ARG A 304 2.58 6.54 -28.69
N SER A 305 1.47 5.96 -29.16
CA SER A 305 1.10 4.56 -28.93
C SER A 305 2.08 3.61 -29.62
N GLU A 306 2.56 4.00 -30.80
CA GLU A 306 3.60 3.30 -31.53
C GLU A 306 4.93 3.33 -30.76
N ALA A 307 5.33 4.44 -30.15
CA ALA A 307 6.53 4.50 -29.30
C ALA A 307 6.41 3.67 -28.01
N ALA A 308 5.26 3.72 -27.35
CA ALA A 308 4.98 2.97 -26.11
C ALA A 308 4.90 1.45 -26.33
N VAL A 309 4.52 1.00 -27.53
CA VAL A 309 4.44 -0.43 -27.87
C VAL A 309 5.69 -0.92 -28.58
N ARG A 310 6.37 -0.10 -29.41
CA ARG A 310 7.53 -0.54 -30.20
C ARG A 310 8.77 -0.84 -29.34
N GLY A 311 8.87 -0.28 -28.13
CA GLY A 311 9.91 -0.62 -27.15
C GLY A 311 9.62 -1.89 -26.32
N ASP A 312 8.34 -2.18 -26.08
CA ASP A 312 7.92 -3.06 -24.98
C ASP A 312 6.92 -4.15 -25.42
N VAL A 313 6.87 -4.48 -26.73
CA VAL A 313 5.99 -5.55 -27.27
C VAL A 313 6.13 -6.86 -26.48
N ASP A 314 7.36 -7.23 -26.14
CA ASP A 314 7.66 -8.47 -25.43
C ASP A 314 7.25 -8.39 -23.94
N GLN A 315 7.32 -7.20 -23.32
CA GLN A 315 6.83 -6.96 -21.96
C GLN A 315 5.30 -6.94 -21.91
N LEU A 316 4.65 -6.37 -22.92
CA LEU A 316 3.19 -6.39 -23.08
C LEU A 316 2.69 -7.83 -23.34
N ARG A 317 3.45 -8.63 -24.11
CA ARG A 317 3.24 -10.08 -24.23
C ARG A 317 3.38 -10.81 -22.89
N SER A 318 4.37 -10.47 -22.08
CA SER A 318 4.56 -11.07 -20.74
C SER A 318 3.41 -10.75 -19.80
N LEU A 319 3.03 -9.47 -19.69
CA LEU A 319 1.95 -9.00 -18.82
C LEU A 319 0.59 -9.60 -19.22
N LEU A 320 0.31 -9.75 -20.52
CA LEU A 320 -0.91 -10.40 -21.00
C LEU A 320 -0.91 -11.91 -20.71
N ARG A 321 0.24 -12.59 -20.83
CA ARG A 321 0.36 -14.01 -20.42
C ARG A 321 0.14 -14.18 -18.92
N GLU A 322 0.65 -13.26 -18.09
CA GLU A 322 0.38 -13.24 -16.65
C GLU A 322 -1.13 -13.03 -16.36
N CYS A 323 -1.80 -12.15 -17.11
CA CYS A 323 -3.25 -11.94 -17.00
C CYS A 323 -4.07 -13.16 -17.48
N GLU A 324 -3.62 -13.88 -18.51
CA GLU A 324 -4.26 -15.12 -19.02
C GLU A 324 -4.08 -16.29 -18.05
N LEU A 325 -2.90 -16.45 -17.44
CA LEU A 325 -2.64 -17.51 -16.43
C LEU A 325 -3.50 -17.34 -15.16
N SER A 326 -3.98 -16.13 -14.86
CA SER A 326 -4.90 -15.87 -13.76
C SER A 326 -6.37 -16.24 -14.06
N ALA A 327 -6.72 -16.49 -15.33
CA ALA A 327 -8.08 -16.78 -15.75
C ALA A 327 -8.20 -18.25 -16.19
N ASN A 328 -8.87 -19.05 -15.37
CA ASN A 328 -9.11 -20.48 -15.59
C ASN A 328 -9.65 -20.76 -17.02
N PRO A 329 -9.09 -21.71 -17.81
CA PRO A 329 -9.36 -21.83 -19.26
C PRO A 329 -10.73 -22.43 -19.64
N ASP A 330 -11.54 -22.85 -18.68
CA ASP A 330 -12.77 -23.61 -18.95
C ASP A 330 -13.96 -22.68 -19.24
N SER A 331 -13.94 -21.97 -20.38
CA SER A 331 -15.15 -21.74 -21.19
C SER A 331 -14.89 -20.92 -22.45
N VAL A 332 -15.16 -21.55 -23.59
CA VAL A 332 -16.00 -21.09 -24.74
C VAL A 332 -15.39 -21.59 -26.07
N PRO A 333 -16.14 -22.37 -26.87
CA PRO A 333 -15.77 -22.70 -28.24
C PRO A 333 -16.54 -21.87 -29.28
N GLY A 334 -15.86 -21.40 -30.33
CA GLY A 334 -16.51 -21.02 -31.60
C GLY A 334 -15.79 -19.93 -32.39
N GLY A 335 -15.01 -20.31 -33.41
CA GLY A 335 -14.39 -19.38 -34.36
C GLY A 335 -15.30 -19.04 -35.54
N GLY A 336 -15.50 -17.75 -35.79
CA GLY A 336 -16.17 -17.21 -36.98
C GLY A 336 -15.39 -16.03 -37.57
N THR A 337 -15.38 -15.87 -38.89
CA THR A 337 -14.66 -14.82 -39.61
C THR A 337 -15.38 -13.46 -39.58
N LEU A 338 -14.61 -12.40 -39.31
CA LEU A 338 -15.07 -11.04 -39.03
C LEU A 338 -15.40 -10.23 -40.30
N GLY A 339 -16.49 -9.44 -40.27
CA GLY A 339 -17.04 -8.70 -41.42
C GLY A 339 -16.63 -7.21 -41.48
N PRO A 340 -16.94 -6.49 -42.58
CA PRO A 340 -16.54 -5.09 -42.81
C PRO A 340 -17.09 -4.08 -41.79
N THR A 341 -18.17 -4.41 -41.09
CA THR A 341 -18.75 -3.63 -39.97
C THR A 341 -17.82 -3.58 -38.75
N GLU A 342 -16.85 -4.48 -38.68
CA GLU A 342 -15.96 -4.67 -37.55
C GLU A 342 -14.72 -3.79 -37.64
N ALA A 343 -14.26 -3.48 -38.86
CA ALA A 343 -13.18 -2.52 -39.09
C ALA A 343 -13.58 -1.09 -38.66
N ALA A 344 -14.83 -0.69 -38.90
CA ALA A 344 -15.37 0.59 -38.45
C ALA A 344 -15.54 0.65 -36.92
N ARG A 345 -15.95 -0.48 -36.30
CA ARG A 345 -15.98 -0.62 -34.83
C ARG A 345 -14.58 -0.56 -34.23
N ARG A 346 -13.59 -1.14 -34.92
CA ARG A 346 -12.17 -1.11 -34.53
C ARG A 346 -11.59 0.30 -34.55
N GLN A 347 -11.80 1.05 -35.63
CA GLN A 347 -11.33 2.44 -35.72
C GLN A 347 -12.00 3.37 -34.70
N THR A 348 -13.29 3.15 -34.41
CA THR A 348 -14.01 3.88 -33.36
C THR A 348 -13.49 3.51 -31.96
N ALA A 349 -13.19 2.23 -31.72
CA ALA A 349 -12.59 1.78 -30.48
C ALA A 349 -11.17 2.35 -30.28
N GLU A 350 -10.36 2.45 -31.34
CA GLU A 350 -9.02 3.05 -31.32
C GLU A 350 -9.03 4.56 -31.01
N GLY A 351 -9.98 5.32 -31.58
CA GLY A 351 -10.15 6.74 -31.24
C GLY A 351 -10.61 6.96 -29.79
N ASN A 352 -11.53 6.12 -29.31
CA ASN A 352 -11.98 6.16 -27.92
C ASN A 352 -10.86 5.74 -26.95
N LEU A 353 -9.95 4.87 -27.38
CA LEU A 353 -8.83 4.39 -26.60
C LEU A 353 -7.80 5.49 -26.31
N ALA A 354 -7.37 6.23 -27.33
CA ALA A 354 -6.42 7.32 -27.16
C ALA A 354 -6.93 8.40 -26.19
N LEU A 355 -8.24 8.69 -26.25
CA LEU A 355 -8.90 9.63 -25.34
C LEU A 355 -8.94 9.10 -23.90
N GLN A 356 -9.21 7.80 -23.71
CA GLN A 356 -9.23 7.19 -22.39
C GLN A 356 -7.84 7.14 -21.74
N ILE A 357 -6.76 6.93 -22.51
CA ILE A 357 -5.37 6.96 -22.00
C ILE A 357 -5.03 8.36 -21.47
N GLN A 358 -5.28 9.39 -22.28
CA GLN A 358 -5.04 10.77 -21.87
C GLN A 358 -5.83 11.12 -20.60
N LYS A 359 -7.07 10.61 -20.50
CA LYS A 359 -7.92 10.82 -19.32
C LYS A 359 -7.36 10.13 -18.07
N ALA A 360 -6.85 8.90 -18.16
CA ALA A 360 -6.32 8.19 -16.99
C ALA A 360 -5.06 8.85 -16.41
N VAL A 361 -4.15 9.26 -17.29
CA VAL A 361 -2.92 9.96 -16.90
C VAL A 361 -3.27 11.34 -16.35
N ALA A 362 -4.20 12.05 -17.01
CA ALA A 362 -4.67 13.34 -16.54
C ALA A 362 -5.40 13.25 -15.19
N GLU A 363 -6.21 12.21 -14.93
CA GLU A 363 -6.90 12.02 -13.64
C GLU A 363 -5.91 11.85 -12.47
N PHE A 364 -4.81 11.12 -12.68
CA PHE A 364 -3.74 11.00 -11.66
C PHE A 364 -2.94 12.30 -11.52
N GLU A 365 -2.60 12.95 -12.64
CA GLU A 365 -1.93 14.25 -12.63
C GLU A 365 -2.81 15.36 -12.01
N GLU A 366 -4.13 15.29 -12.18
CA GLU A 366 -5.11 16.22 -11.60
C GLU A 366 -5.28 15.98 -10.10
N LEU A 367 -5.25 14.73 -9.64
CA LEU A 367 -5.17 14.39 -8.22
C LEU A 367 -3.88 14.94 -7.58
N ALA A 368 -2.77 14.93 -8.31
CA ALA A 368 -1.56 15.64 -7.90
C ALA A 368 -1.73 17.16 -7.99
N GLN A 369 -2.45 17.73 -8.95
CA GLN A 369 -2.59 19.19 -9.09
C GLN A 369 -3.59 19.84 -8.12
N GLY A 370 -4.38 19.05 -7.37
CA GLY A 370 -5.35 19.54 -6.39
C GLY A 370 -4.74 20.27 -5.18
N GLY A 371 -3.43 20.13 -4.97
CA GLY A 371 -2.59 20.95 -4.09
C GLY A 371 -1.32 21.37 -4.83
N GLU A 372 -0.47 22.21 -4.24
CA GLU A 372 0.89 22.36 -4.78
C GLU A 372 1.59 20.99 -4.66
N VAL A 373 1.72 20.25 -5.74
CA VAL A 373 2.47 18.98 -5.77
C VAL A 373 3.63 19.11 -6.74
N MET A 374 4.82 18.86 -6.23
CA MET A 374 6.06 18.84 -7.00
C MET A 374 6.37 17.41 -7.38
N ILE A 375 6.15 17.08 -8.65
CA ILE A 375 6.57 15.80 -9.22
C ILE A 375 8.02 15.92 -9.66
N VAL A 376 8.87 15.02 -9.17
CA VAL A 376 10.28 14.96 -9.51
C VAL A 376 10.66 13.57 -10.02
N GLU A 377 11.49 13.53 -11.06
CA GLU A 377 11.99 12.28 -11.65
C GLU A 377 13.31 11.82 -11.01
N LYS A 378 14.08 12.78 -10.46
CA LYS A 378 15.42 12.55 -9.94
C LYS A 378 15.42 12.59 -8.41
N GLU A 379 16.07 11.60 -7.81
CA GLU A 379 16.22 11.51 -6.35
C GLU A 379 16.85 12.76 -5.75
N GLN A 380 17.88 13.34 -6.38
CA GLN A 380 18.47 14.57 -5.86
C GLN A 380 17.47 15.73 -5.78
N ALA A 381 16.58 15.86 -6.78
CA ALA A 381 15.55 16.89 -6.76
C ALA A 381 14.51 16.63 -5.66
N PHE A 382 14.20 15.36 -5.39
CA PHE A 382 13.34 14.97 -4.27
C PHE A 382 13.90 15.45 -2.93
N TYR A 383 15.18 15.25 -2.66
CA TYR A 383 15.79 15.70 -1.39
C TYR A 383 15.95 17.21 -1.31
N ASN A 384 16.35 17.87 -2.41
CA ASN A 384 16.52 19.32 -2.44
C ASN A 384 15.22 20.06 -2.07
N ALA A 385 14.05 19.46 -2.32
CA ALA A 385 12.77 20.04 -1.95
C ALA A 385 12.54 20.15 -0.43
N PHE A 386 13.30 19.40 0.39
CA PHE A 386 13.23 19.42 1.85
C PHE A 386 14.38 20.19 2.50
N GLU A 387 15.38 20.61 1.73
CA GLU A 387 16.49 21.44 2.21
C GLU A 387 16.24 22.95 2.01
N ALA A 388 15.23 23.31 1.21
CA ALA A 388 14.83 24.68 0.87
C ALA A 388 13.65 25.16 1.73
#